data_AF-A0A727RTF7-F1
#
_entry.id   AF-A0A727RTF7-F1
#
_cell.length_a   1.000
_cell.length_b   1.000
_cell.length_c   1.000
_cell.angle_alpha   90.00
_cell.angle_beta   90.00
_cell.angle_gamma   90.00
#
_symmetry.space_group_name_H-M   'P 1'
#
loop_
_entity.id
_entity.type
_entity.pdbx_description
1 polymer ?
#
loop_
_entity_poly.entity_id
_entity_poly.type
_entity_poly.pdbx_seq_one_letter_code
_entity_poly.pdbx_strand_id
1 'polypeptide(L)'
;MNKLVLAIISTMLSIISFYSLAAEPRQEPTDAERARTVYIFHQPIVMLQAKFGLTTPEERVLRIRNTLRNFTKADVNEPLKIVPVTRYN
;
A
#
# COMPACT_ATOMS: atom_id res chain seq x y z
N MET A 1 44.09 1.01 -3.52
CA MET A 1 43.02 0.25 -2.82
C MET A 1 43.22 -1.23 -3.10
N ASN A 2 43.10 -2.10 -2.09
CA ASN A 2 43.40 -3.52 -2.25
C ASN A 2 42.38 -4.17 -3.22
N LYS A 3 42.81 -5.04 -4.15
CA LYS A 3 41.93 -5.62 -5.18
C LYS A 3 40.72 -6.35 -4.60
N LEU A 4 40.92 -7.00 -3.44
CA LEU A 4 39.87 -7.65 -2.65
C LEU A 4 38.78 -6.65 -2.20
N VAL A 5 39.20 -5.47 -1.71
CA VAL A 5 38.28 -4.42 -1.24
C VAL A 5 37.45 -3.87 -2.39
N LEU A 6 38.07 -3.66 -3.55
CA LEU A 6 37.37 -3.22 -4.76
C LEU A 6 36.31 -4.23 -5.22
N ALA A 7 36.63 -5.53 -5.17
CA ALA A 7 35.70 -6.59 -5.54
C ALA A 7 34.50 -6.67 -4.58
N ILE A 8 34.73 -6.53 -3.27
CA ILE A 8 33.66 -6.51 -2.26
C ILE A 8 32.74 -5.31 -2.48
N ILE A 9 33.30 -4.12 -2.68
CA ILE A 9 32.51 -2.89 -2.91
C ILE A 9 31.68 -3.03 -4.19
N SER A 10 32.26 -3.50 -5.28
CA SER A 10 31.55 -3.74 -6.55
C SER A 10 30.37 -4.71 -6.38
N THR A 11 30.59 -5.79 -5.62
CA THR A 11 29.56 -6.80 -5.37
C THR A 11 28.42 -6.24 -4.53
N MET A 12 28.73 -5.49 -3.47
CA MET A 12 27.74 -4.82 -2.63
C MET A 12 26.92 -3.79 -3.43
N LEU A 13 27.57 -3.00 -4.28
CA LEU A 13 26.90 -2.01 -5.13
C LEU A 13 25.94 -2.67 -6.13
N SER A 14 26.36 -3.80 -6.72
CA SER A 14 25.52 -4.59 -7.62
C SER A 14 24.26 -5.10 -6.92
N ILE A 15 24.39 -5.67 -5.71
CA ILE A 15 23.24 -6.17 -4.94
C ILE A 15 22.24 -5.04 -4.61
N ILE A 16 22.72 -3.87 -4.17
CA ILE A 16 21.86 -2.72 -3.81
C ILE A 16 21.08 -2.19 -5.03
N SER A 17 21.67 -2.27 -6.22
CA SER A 17 21.04 -1.83 -7.47
C SER A 17 19.76 -2.61 -7.79
N PHE A 18 19.71 -3.91 -7.45
CA PHE A 18 18.53 -4.74 -7.68
C PHE A 18 17.36 -4.46 -6.73
N TYR A 19 17.62 -3.88 -5.55
CA TYR A 19 16.59 -3.57 -4.55
C TYR A 19 16.07 -2.14 -4.63
N SER A 20 16.57 -1.33 -5.56
CA SER A 20 16.07 0.03 -5.78
C SER A 20 14.71 -0.01 -6.49
N LEU A 21 13.65 -0.22 -5.70
CA LEU A 21 12.27 -0.10 -6.16
C LEU A 21 11.91 1.39 -6.26
N ALA A 22 12.23 2.02 -7.38
CA ALA A 22 11.71 3.34 -7.71
C ALA A 22 10.24 3.23 -8.13
N ALA A 23 9.40 4.13 -7.63
CA ALA A 23 7.99 4.24 -8.02
C ALA A 23 7.79 4.98 -9.37
N GLU A 24 8.86 5.11 -10.15
CA GLU A 24 8.85 5.79 -11.44
C GLU A 24 8.35 4.86 -12.56
N PRO A 25 7.65 5.40 -13.58
CA PRO A 25 7.25 4.65 -14.76
C PRO A 25 8.48 4.05 -15.46
N ARG A 26 8.55 2.72 -15.49
CA ARG A 26 9.61 1.99 -16.19
C ARG A 26 9.40 2.08 -17.71
N GLN A 27 10.49 2.00 -18.48
CA GLN A 27 10.42 1.92 -19.93
C GLN A 27 9.67 0.65 -20.40
N GLU A 28 9.85 -0.46 -19.69
CA GLU A 28 9.13 -1.72 -19.91
C GLU A 28 8.33 -2.09 -18.66
N PRO A 29 7.10 -1.59 -18.51
CA PRO A 29 6.26 -1.92 -17.36
C PRO A 29 5.74 -3.35 -17.47
N THR A 30 5.74 -4.06 -16.35
CA THR A 30 5.01 -5.33 -16.19
C THR A 30 3.49 -5.09 -16.33
N ASP A 31 2.71 -6.13 -16.63
CA ASP A 31 1.25 -6.00 -16.76
C ASP A 31 0.58 -5.43 -15.50
N ALA A 32 1.11 -5.78 -14.32
CA ALA A 32 0.65 -5.25 -13.04
C ALA A 32 0.96 -3.75 -12.87
N GLU A 33 2.11 -3.27 -13.36
CA GLU A 33 2.49 -1.85 -13.33
C GLU A 33 1.68 -1.05 -14.36
N ARG A 34 1.45 -1.63 -15.55
CA ARG A 34 0.60 -1.03 -16.59
C ARG A 34 -0.83 -0.87 -16.12
N ALA A 35 -1.39 -1.85 -15.41
CA ALA A 35 -2.72 -1.77 -14.81
C ALA A 35 -2.83 -0.72 -13.68
N ARG A 36 -1.70 -0.28 -13.11
CA ARG A 36 -1.62 0.77 -12.08
C ARG A 36 -1.21 2.12 -12.64
N THR A 37 -0.93 2.23 -13.94
CA THR A 37 -0.47 3.48 -14.56
C THR A 37 -1.61 4.12 -15.35
N VAL A 38 -1.86 5.39 -15.10
CA VAL A 38 -2.82 6.20 -15.86
C VAL A 38 -2.08 7.26 -16.66
N TYR A 39 -2.44 7.39 -17.93
CA TYR A 39 -1.85 8.38 -18.82
C TYR A 39 -2.66 9.67 -18.79
N ILE A 40 -2.07 10.75 -18.30
CA ILE A 40 -2.66 12.10 -18.32
C ILE A 40 -1.80 12.98 -19.23
N PHE A 41 -2.37 13.54 -20.30
CA PHE A 41 -1.65 14.34 -21.30
C PHE A 41 -0.37 13.65 -21.82
N HIS A 42 -0.45 12.33 -22.09
CA HIS A 42 0.67 11.48 -22.53
C HIS A 42 1.78 11.26 -21.50
N GLN A 43 1.57 11.68 -20.25
CA GLN A 43 2.50 11.39 -19.14
C GLN A 43 1.99 10.19 -18.33
N PRO A 44 2.81 9.14 -18.14
CA PRO A 44 2.45 8.02 -17.29
C PRO A 44 2.51 8.42 -15.81
N ILE A 45 1.40 8.27 -15.11
CA ILE A 45 1.28 8.53 -13.67
C ILE A 45 0.97 7.20 -12.99
N VAL A 46 1.90 6.73 -12.15
CA VAL A 46 1.69 5.53 -11.34
C VAL A 46 0.71 5.85 -10.22
N MET A 47 -0.45 5.22 -10.25
CA MET A 47 -1.41 5.28 -9.15
C MET A 47 -0.93 4.38 -8.02
N LEU A 48 -0.58 4.98 -6.88
CA LEU A 48 -0.47 4.28 -5.62
C LEU A 48 -1.87 3.87 -5.18
N GLN A 49 -2.34 2.73 -5.70
CA GLN A 49 -3.63 2.18 -5.32
C GLN A 49 -3.62 1.92 -3.81
N ALA A 50 -4.51 2.58 -3.09
CA ALA A 50 -4.90 2.12 -1.77
C ALA A 50 -5.36 0.67 -1.94
N LYS A 51 -4.82 -0.25 -1.14
CA LYS A 51 -5.32 -1.63 -1.14
C LYS A 51 -6.81 -1.54 -0.85
N PHE A 52 -7.62 -2.06 -1.77
CA PHE A 52 -9.04 -2.28 -1.47
C PHE A 52 -9.09 -3.04 -0.15
N GLY A 53 -9.88 -2.53 0.80
CA GLY A 53 -10.09 -3.24 2.06
C GLY A 53 -10.52 -4.67 1.77
N LEU A 54 -10.27 -5.58 2.69
CA LEU A 54 -10.51 -7.03 2.54
C LEU A 54 -11.99 -7.42 2.32
N THR A 55 -12.87 -6.47 2.06
CA THR A 55 -14.32 -6.63 2.00
C THR A 55 -14.85 -6.00 0.73
N THR A 56 -15.85 -6.62 0.12
CA THR A 56 -16.58 -6.01 -0.99
C THR A 56 -17.48 -4.88 -0.49
N PRO A 57 -17.92 -3.96 -1.36
CA PRO A 57 -18.93 -2.96 -1.00
C PRO A 57 -20.19 -3.59 -0.40
N GLU A 58 -20.65 -4.69 -0.97
CA GLU A 58 -21.87 -5.40 -0.55
C GLU A 58 -21.70 -6.00 0.84
N GLU A 59 -20.56 -6.62 1.12
CA GLU A 59 -20.20 -7.15 2.44
C GLU A 59 -20.12 -6.04 3.49
N ARG A 60 -19.59 -4.86 3.13
CA ARG A 60 -19.57 -3.71 4.03
C ARG A 60 -20.98 -3.26 4.39
N VAL A 61 -21.88 -3.17 3.41
CA VAL A 61 -23.27 -2.79 3.65
C VAL A 61 -23.97 -3.82 4.54
N LEU A 62 -23.80 -5.11 4.27
CA LEU A 62 -24.36 -6.18 5.09
C LEU A 62 -23.84 -6.14 6.53
N ARG A 63 -22.53 -5.94 6.71
CA ARG A 63 -21.93 -5.80 8.03
C ARG A 63 -22.56 -4.65 8.82
N ILE A 64 -22.59 -3.45 8.24
CA ILE A 64 -23.13 -2.27 8.93
C ILE A 64 -24.62 -2.45 9.22
N ARG A 65 -25.40 -3.02 8.29
CA ARG A 65 -26.81 -3.33 8.52
C ARG A 65 -27.00 -4.25 9.73
N ASN A 66 -26.20 -5.32 9.83
CA ASN A 66 -26.29 -6.26 10.94
C ASN A 66 -25.86 -5.59 12.25
N THR A 67 -24.80 -4.78 12.24
CA THR A 67 -24.38 -3.98 13.39
C THR A 67 -25.51 -3.07 13.87
N LEU A 68 -26.12 -2.29 12.98
CA LEU A 68 -27.20 -1.36 13.33
C LEU A 68 -28.46 -2.06 13.85
N ARG A 69 -28.79 -3.26 13.35
CA ARG A 69 -29.94 -4.03 13.86
C ARG A 69 -29.72 -4.56 15.28
N ASN A 70 -28.47 -4.78 15.66
CA ASN A 70 -28.09 -5.29 16.97
C ASN A 70 -27.79 -4.16 17.96
N PHE A 71 -27.93 -2.89 17.56
CA PHE A 71 -27.71 -1.75 18.45
C PHE A 71 -28.75 -1.72 19.56
N THR A 72 -28.27 -1.58 20.78
CA THR A 72 -29.08 -1.44 21.98
C THR A 72 -28.97 -0.03 22.55
N LYS A 73 -29.83 0.31 23.51
CA LYS A 73 -29.78 1.61 24.18
C LYS A 73 -28.47 1.85 24.94
N ALA A 74 -27.84 0.78 25.43
CA ALA A 74 -26.57 0.85 26.14
C ALA A 74 -25.44 1.36 25.23
N ASP A 75 -25.43 0.94 23.96
CA ASP A 75 -24.40 1.30 22.98
C ASP A 75 -24.38 2.80 22.64
N VAL A 76 -25.47 3.52 22.89
CA VAL A 76 -25.63 4.95 22.59
C VAL A 76 -25.45 5.83 23.83
N ASN A 77 -25.55 5.25 25.02
CA ASN A 77 -25.50 5.99 26.28
C ASN A 77 -24.06 6.24 26.77
N GLU A 78 -23.11 5.39 26.37
CA GLU A 78 -21.70 5.61 26.75
C GLU A 78 -21.05 6.69 25.89
N PRO A 79 -20.30 7.64 26.50
CA PRO A 79 -19.50 8.58 25.74
C PRO A 79 -18.39 7.85 24.97
N LEU A 80 -18.04 8.40 23.81
CA LEU A 80 -17.04 7.82 22.91
C LEU A 80 -15.66 7.77 23.58
N LYS A 81 -15.08 6.56 23.71
CA LYS A 81 -13.72 6.35 24.24
C LYS A 81 -12.72 6.34 23.08
N ILE A 82 -11.83 7.34 23.05
CA ILE A 82 -10.77 7.42 22.02
C ILE A 82 -9.58 6.59 22.51
N VAL A 83 -9.25 5.53 21.78
CA VAL A 83 -8.05 4.72 22.04
C VAL A 83 -7.03 5.01 20.94
N PRO A 84 -5.82 5.48 21.26
CA PRO A 84 -4.78 5.68 20.27
C PRO A 84 -4.34 4.32 19.70
N VAL A 85 -4.34 4.21 18.38
CA VAL A 85 -3.86 3.02 17.67
C VAL A 85 -2.65 3.41 16.85
N THR A 86 -1.48 2.88 17.20
CA THR A 86 -0.27 2.99 16.39
C THR A 86 -0.36 1.97 15.27
N ARG A 87 -0.65 2.41 14.04
CA ARG A 87 -0.89 1.51 12.91
C ARG A 87 0.40 1.00 12.26
N TYR A 88 1.51 1.71 12.45
CA TYR A 88 2.84 1.36 11.92
C TYR A 88 3.90 1.65 12.99
N ASN A 89 4.82 0.71 13.20
CA ASN A 89 6.00 0.86 14.05
C ASN A 89 7.17 1.39 13.24
#